data_AF-A0A659UFD8-F1
#
_entry.id   AF-A0A659UFD8-F1
#
_cell.length_a   1.000
_cell.length_b   1.000
_cell.length_c   1.000
_cell.angle_alpha   90.00
_cell.angle_beta   90.00
_cell.angle_gamma   90.00
#
_symmetry.space_group_name_H-M   'P 1'
#
loop_
_entity.id
_entity.type
_entity.pdbx_description
1 polymer ?
#
loop_
_entity_poly.entity_id
_entity_poly.type
_entity_poly.pdbx_seq_one_letter_code
_entity_poly.pdbx_strand_id
1 'polypeptide(L)'
;SVTGILSGIVVFVIGYFLTRWFQGWLDGSVMARGKVDTGVRNSIRLAVGYAGVALAALVGISAAGIDLSSLALVAGALSLGIGFG
;
A
#
# COMPACT_ATOMS: atom_id res chain seq x y z
N SER A 1 -21.43 10.39 -5.37
CA SER A 1 -21.74 10.56 -6.80
C SER A 1 -20.97 9.54 -7.62
N VAL A 2 -21.53 9.03 -8.73
CA VAL A 2 -20.87 8.05 -9.63
C VAL A 2 -19.50 8.53 -10.10
N THR A 3 -19.34 9.84 -10.31
CA THR A 3 -18.06 10.49 -10.65
C THR A 3 -16.97 10.28 -9.60
N GLY A 4 -17.33 10.29 -8.31
CA GLY A 4 -16.40 10.02 -7.21
C GLY A 4 -15.92 8.57 -7.24
N ILE A 5 -16.84 7.62 -7.43
CA ILE A 5 -16.48 6.20 -7.55
C ILE A 5 -15.52 5.98 -8.74
N LEU A 6 -15.79 6.62 -9.89
CA LEU A 6 -14.87 6.57 -11.04
C LEU A 6 -13.50 7.20 -10.73
N SER A 7 -13.45 8.37 -10.08
CA SER A 7 -12.18 9.00 -9.71
C SER A 7 -11.39 8.12 -8.73
N GLY A 8 -12.06 7.50 -7.76
CA GLY A 8 -11.45 6.57 -6.82
C GLY A 8 -10.87 5.34 -7.51
N ILE A 9 -11.60 4.75 -8.46
CA ILE A 9 -11.11 3.61 -9.26
C ILE A 9 -9.90 4.01 -10.08
N VAL A 10 -9.93 5.17 -10.76
CA VAL A 10 -8.81 5.64 -11.58
C VAL A 10 -7.57 5.87 -10.72
N VAL A 11 -7.73 6.54 -9.57
CA VAL A 11 -6.64 6.79 -8.62
C VAL A 11 -6.10 5.48 -8.04
N PHE A 12 -6.97 4.52 -7.71
CA PHE A 12 -6.56 3.20 -7.25
C PHE A 12 -5.74 2.45 -8.29
N VAL A 13 -6.20 2.42 -9.56
CA VAL A 13 -5.49 1.75 -10.65
C VAL A 13 -4.12 2.39 -10.89
N ILE A 14 -4.04 3.72 -10.93
CA ILE A 14 -2.78 4.45 -11.08
C ILE A 14 -1.84 4.14 -9.90
N GLY A 15 -2.35 4.23 -8.67
CA GLY A 15 -1.57 3.94 -7.46
C GLY A 15 -1.07 2.49 -7.43
N TYR A 16 -1.91 1.53 -7.80
CA TYR A 16 -1.55 0.11 -7.90
C TYR A 16 -0.44 -0.11 -8.93
N PHE A 17 -0.55 0.48 -10.13
CA PHE A 17 0.48 0.41 -11.15
C PHE A 17 1.80 1.03 -10.69
N LEU A 18 1.73 2.20 -10.04
CA LEU A 18 2.91 2.88 -9.49
C LEU A 18 3.61 2.02 -8.44
N THR A 19 2.82 1.35 -7.60
CA THR A 19 3.32 0.42 -6.58
C THR A 19 4.00 -0.79 -7.21
N ARG A 20 3.40 -1.38 -8.24
CA ARG A 20 3.95 -2.51 -9.01
C ARG A 20 5.26 -2.13 -9.69
N TRP A 21 5.32 -0.92 -10.28
CA TRP A 21 6.51 -0.40 -10.92
C TRP A 21 7.63 -0.14 -9.89
N PHE A 22 7.30 0.46 -8.75
CA PHE A 22 8.24 0.71 -7.66
C PHE A 22 8.82 -0.58 -7.08
N GLN A 23 8.00 -1.62 -6.89
CA GLN A 23 8.47 -2.95 -6.50
C GLN A 23 9.46 -3.53 -7.51
N GLY A 24 9.18 -3.42 -8.81
CA GLY A 24 10.09 -3.88 -9.86
C GLY A 24 11.41 -3.11 -9.90
N TRP A 25 11.36 -1.80 -9.68
CA TRP A 25 12.56 -0.95 -9.59
C TRP A 25 13.41 -1.26 -8.36
N LEU A 26 12.79 -1.45 -7.19
CA LEU A 26 13.48 -1.87 -5.96
C LEU A 26 14.21 -3.21 -6.14
N ASP A 27 13.52 -4.16 -6.77
CA ASP A 27 14.07 -5.49 -7.04
C ASP A 27 15.27 -5.40 -7.99
N GLY A 28 15.15 -4.66 -9.10
CA GLY A 28 16.20 -4.56 -10.13
C GLY A 28 17.37 -3.63 -9.78
N SER A 29 17.12 -2.51 -9.11
CA SER A 29 18.12 -1.45 -8.88
C SER A 29 18.80 -1.56 -7.52
N VAL A 30 18.02 -1.82 -6.46
CA VAL A 30 18.51 -1.80 -5.07
C VAL A 30 18.98 -3.18 -4.64
N MET A 31 18.19 -4.21 -4.89
CA MET A 31 18.50 -5.56 -4.39
C MET A 31 19.60 -6.26 -5.22
N ALA A 32 19.68 -5.99 -6.54
CA ALA A 32 20.73 -6.54 -7.39
C ALA A 32 22.13 -5.96 -7.08
N ARG A 33 22.21 -4.72 -6.59
CA ARG A 33 23.48 -4.08 -6.18
C ARG A 33 23.92 -4.48 -4.77
N GLY A 34 22.99 -4.91 -3.91
CA GLY A 34 23.25 -5.09 -2.48
C GLY A 34 23.71 -6.48 -2.03
N LYS A 35 23.87 -7.50 -2.91
CA LYS A 35 24.03 -8.91 -2.50
C LYS A 35 23.03 -9.31 -1.42
N VAL A 36 21.78 -8.87 -1.56
CA VAL A 36 20.73 -9.12 -0.57
C VAL A 36 20.28 -10.58 -0.71
N ASP A 37 20.43 -11.35 0.36
CA ASP A 37 20.01 -12.75 0.41
C ASP A 37 18.56 -12.92 -0.05
N THR A 38 18.29 -14.02 -0.75
CA THR A 38 16.98 -14.33 -1.35
C THR A 38 15.83 -14.25 -0.34
N GLY A 39 16.08 -14.63 0.93
CA GLY A 39 15.10 -14.50 2.01
C GLY A 39 14.74 -13.05 2.35
N VAL A 40 15.74 -12.18 2.48
CA VAL A 40 15.54 -10.74 2.76
C VAL A 40 14.88 -10.05 1.56
N ARG A 41 15.29 -10.41 0.34
CA ARG A 41 14.71 -9.94 -0.92
C ARG A 41 13.19 -10.21 -0.98
N ASN A 42 12.79 -11.43 -0.64
CA ASN A 42 11.38 -11.83 -0.62
C ASN A 42 10.58 -11.10 0.46
N SER A 43 11.12 -10.97 1.68
CA SER A 43 10.47 -10.24 2.77
C SER A 43 10.26 -8.77 2.46
N ILE A 44 11.26 -8.09 1.88
CA ILE A 44 11.12 -6.68 1.48
C ILE A 44 10.10 -6.56 0.34
N ARG A 45 10.13 -7.46 -0.65
CA ARG A 45 9.16 -7.45 -1.74
C ARG A 45 7.73 -7.61 -1.23
N LEU A 46 7.52 -8.53 -0.29
CA LEU A 46 6.23 -8.73 0.36
C LEU A 46 5.83 -7.49 1.17
N ALA A 47 6.73 -6.96 2.01
CA ALA A 47 6.45 -5.78 2.84
C ALA A 47 6.08 -4.56 1.98
N VAL A 48 6.88 -4.24 0.97
CA VAL A 48 6.62 -3.13 0.04
C VAL A 48 5.37 -3.39 -0.79
N GLY A 49 5.14 -4.64 -1.20
CA GLY A 49 3.96 -5.01 -1.97
C GLY A 49 2.66 -4.84 -1.20
N TYR A 50 2.59 -5.41 0.00
CA TYR A 50 1.41 -5.26 0.86
C TYR A 50 1.21 -3.81 1.31
N ALA A 51 2.28 -3.13 1.74
CA ALA A 51 2.18 -1.73 2.17
C ALA A 51 1.70 -0.83 1.03
N GLY A 52 2.26 -0.99 -0.17
CA GLY A 52 1.89 -0.14 -1.29
C GLY A 52 0.50 -0.44 -1.85
N VAL A 53 0.05 -1.70 -1.85
CA VAL A 53 -1.35 -2.03 -2.19
C VAL A 53 -2.31 -1.45 -1.16
N ALA A 54 -1.98 -1.55 0.14
CA ALA A 54 -2.79 -0.94 1.20
C ALA A 54 -2.88 0.59 1.06
N LEU A 55 -1.76 1.25 0.78
CA LEU A 55 -1.74 2.70 0.52
C LEU A 55 -2.55 3.07 -0.72
N ALA A 56 -2.40 2.33 -1.83
CA ALA A 56 -3.18 2.57 -3.04
C ALA A 56 -4.69 2.41 -2.78
N ALA A 57 -5.09 1.41 -1.99
CA ALA A 57 -6.47 1.20 -1.56
C ALA A 57 -6.99 2.39 -0.74
N LEU A 58 -6.25 2.82 0.28
CA LEU A 58 -6.63 3.96 1.11
C LEU A 58 -6.80 5.24 0.27
N VAL A 59 -5.84 5.54 -0.59
CA VAL A 59 -5.89 6.73 -1.45
C VAL A 59 -7.03 6.63 -2.47
N GLY A 60 -7.26 5.46 -3.07
CA GLY A 60 -8.37 5.24 -4.00
C GLY A 60 -9.74 5.38 -3.34
N ILE A 61 -9.91 4.83 -2.13
CA ILE A 61 -11.14 4.96 -1.33
C ILE A 61 -11.37 6.43 -0.93
N SER A 62 -10.31 7.12 -0.47
CA SER A 62 -10.38 8.55 -0.14
C SER A 62 -10.75 9.40 -1.37
N ALA A 63 -10.14 9.13 -2.52
CA ALA A 63 -10.46 9.79 -3.79
C ALA A 63 -11.85 9.45 -4.33
N ALA A 64 -12.48 8.37 -3.83
CA ALA A 64 -13.88 8.06 -4.08
C ALA A 64 -14.86 8.96 -3.31
N GLY A 65 -14.34 9.78 -2.40
CA GLY A 65 -15.12 10.58 -1.45
C GLY A 65 -15.64 9.77 -0.27
N ILE A 66 -15.07 8.60 -0.01
CA ILE A 66 -15.41 7.78 1.16
C ILE A 66 -14.59 8.30 2.35
N ASP A 67 -15.27 8.59 3.45
CA ASP A 67 -14.62 8.99 4.70
C ASP A 67 -13.90 7.80 5.35
N LEU A 68 -12.61 7.97 5.60
CA LEU A 68 -11.75 6.97 6.22
C LEU A 68 -11.59 7.15 7.73
N SER A 69 -12.25 8.15 8.32
CA SER A 69 -12.15 8.46 9.75
C SER A 69 -12.49 7.27 10.64
N SER A 70 -13.55 6.50 10.29
CA SER A 70 -13.91 5.28 11.03
C SER A 70 -12.84 4.19 10.92
N LEU A 71 -12.21 4.04 9.75
CA LEU A 71 -11.14 3.07 9.55
C LEU A 71 -9.89 3.46 10.35
N ALA A 72 -9.55 4.75 10.39
CA ALA A 72 -8.44 5.28 11.18
C ALA A 72 -8.63 5.05 12.69
N LEU A 73 -9.85 5.26 13.19
CA LEU A 73 -10.20 4.97 14.59
C LEU A 73 -10.05 3.48 14.93
N VAL A 74 -10.57 2.59 14.08
CA VAL A 74 -10.48 1.14 14.28
C VAL A 74 -9.03 0.65 14.19
N ALA A 75 -8.28 1.12 13.20
CA ALA A 75 -6.86 0.79 13.04
C ALA A 75 -6.03 1.28 14.24
N GLY A 76 -6.32 2.49 14.75
CA GLY A 76 -5.69 3.02 15.95
C GLY A 76 -5.98 2.17 17.19
N ALA A 77 -7.25 1.81 17.41
CA ALA A 77 -7.64 0.94 18.51
C ALA A 77 -7.01 -0.46 18.41
N LEU A 78 -6.97 -1.05 17.21
CA LEU A 78 -6.32 -2.34 16.97
C LEU A 78 -4.81 -2.29 17.20
N SER A 79 -4.15 -1.24 16.71
CA SER A 79 -2.70 -1.04 16.88
C SER A 79 -2.33 -0.88 18.35
N LEU A 80 -3.14 -0.14 19.13
CA LEU A 80 -2.97 -0.03 20.57
C LEU A 80 -3.24 -1.39 21.26
N GLY A 81 -4.30 -2.09 20.86
CA GLY A 81 -4.65 -3.41 21.41
C GLY A 81 -3.56 -4.47 21.23
N ILE A 82 -2.88 -4.49 20.08
CA ILE A 82 -1.70 -5.35 19.85
C ILE A 82 -0.47 -4.82 20.61
N GLY A 83 -0.31 -3.51 20.77
CA GLY A 83 0.83 -2.90 21.46
C GLY A 83 0.82 -3.03 22.99
N PHE A 84 -0.32 -3.33 23.61
CA PHE A 84 -0.47 -3.54 25.06
C PHE A 84 -0.56 -5.02 25.48
N GLY A 85 -0.58 -5.97 24.53
CA GLY A 85 -0.62 -7.41 24.78
C GLY A 85 0.77 -8.06 24.72
#